data_AF-A0A8S3H6B6-F1
#
_entry.id   AF-A0A8S3H6B6-F1
#
_cell.length_a   1.000
_cell.length_b   1.000
_cell.length_c   1.000
_cell.angle_alpha   90.00
_cell.angle_beta   90.00
_cell.angle_gamma   90.00
#
_symmetry.space_group_name_H-M   'P 1'
#
loop_
_entity.id
_entity.type
_entity.pdbx_description
1 polymer ?
#
loop_
_entity_poly.entity_id
_entity_poly.type
_entity_poly.pdbx_seq_one_letter_code
_entity_poly.pdbx_strand_id
1 'polypeptide(L)'
;MYLKVETQYDVQMTFQENSETKLSEFFRKDYFQAMINELKSDAIKWIRRGPYNKRNYDVADVTSLPSALKTLVELFGSEPMFTILGSLTGLTSENDDDDDDDEEEEKVYEPSPKKTKSNTTVDSAASSKSSTSAPRWHFELRRWKHTYYSLSYDTDNNEKNNNFNDNDDEEEEKDGTLDVMLFLNYQSDDTDETEGGGDIVYTLKNEDETLLRVIPDNNSLNLIYREDDNVLKFNKYINHRHANNTFYEFCASYLDLDKLKID
;
A
#
# COMPACT_ATOMS: atom_id res chain seq x y z
N MET A 1 15.32 -13.12 2.69
CA MET A 1 15.67 -12.43 3.95
C MET A 1 14.39 -12.05 4.67
N TYR A 2 13.55 -11.22 4.06
CA TYR A 2 12.24 -10.75 4.59
C TYR A 2 11.12 -11.78 4.78
N LEU A 3 11.40 -13.07 4.55
CA LEU A 3 10.48 -14.17 4.86
C LEU A 3 10.83 -14.87 6.18
N LYS A 4 11.91 -14.44 6.85
CA LYS A 4 12.29 -14.95 8.16
C LYS A 4 11.53 -14.19 9.24
N VAL A 5 10.96 -14.91 10.19
CA VAL A 5 10.14 -14.34 11.27
C VAL A 5 10.91 -13.31 12.07
N GLU A 6 12.18 -13.57 12.40
CA GLU A 6 12.99 -12.63 13.18
C GLU A 6 13.24 -11.33 12.41
N THR A 7 13.43 -11.42 11.09
CA THR A 7 13.58 -10.23 10.25
C THR A 7 12.28 -9.44 10.13
N GLN A 8 11.13 -10.13 10.08
CA GLN A 8 9.83 -9.47 10.02
C GLN A 8 9.55 -8.72 11.32
N TYR A 9 9.86 -9.32 12.47
CA TYR A 9 9.74 -8.68 13.78
C TYR A 9 10.58 -7.39 13.88
N ASP A 10 11.85 -7.44 13.49
CA ASP A 10 12.73 -6.25 13.51
C ASP A 10 12.20 -5.12 12.60
N VAL A 11 11.65 -5.49 11.44
CA VAL A 11 11.03 -4.54 10.51
C VAL A 11 9.75 -3.95 11.10
N GLN A 12 8.88 -4.79 11.68
CA GLN A 12 7.63 -4.36 12.29
C GLN A 12 7.88 -3.38 13.43
N MET A 13 8.85 -3.65 14.31
CA MET A 13 9.25 -2.72 15.37
C MET A 13 9.67 -1.35 14.81
N THR A 14 10.49 -1.35 13.75
CA THR A 14 10.93 -0.11 13.09
C THR A 14 9.74 0.63 12.46
N PHE A 15 8.83 -0.11 11.85
CA PHE A 15 7.65 0.45 11.20
C PHE A 15 6.67 1.05 12.22
N GLN A 16 6.39 0.36 13.32
CA GLN A 16 5.51 0.86 14.38
C GLN A 16 6.03 2.13 15.04
N GLU A 17 7.35 2.28 15.16
CA GLU A 17 7.96 3.50 15.71
C GLU A 17 7.88 4.68 14.74
N ASN A 18 8.10 4.45 13.44
CA ASN A 18 8.30 5.54 12.46
C ASN A 18 7.13 5.72 11.48
N SER A 19 6.16 4.82 11.46
CA SER A 19 5.12 4.69 10.42
C SER A 19 5.69 4.55 9.00
N GLU A 20 6.97 4.21 8.88
CA GLU A 20 7.67 4.00 7.62
C GLU A 20 8.82 3.00 7.78
N THR A 21 9.15 2.29 6.70
CA THR A 21 10.40 1.54 6.62
C THR A 21 10.84 1.30 5.17
N LYS A 22 12.13 1.03 4.97
CA LYS A 22 12.71 0.68 3.67
C LYS A 22 13.43 -0.67 3.72
N LEU A 23 13.01 -1.58 2.85
CA LEU A 23 13.54 -2.94 2.73
C LEU A 23 14.47 -3.05 1.50
N SER A 24 15.77 -2.86 1.71
CA SER A 24 16.78 -2.95 0.65
C SER A 24 16.97 -4.36 0.10
N GLU A 25 17.25 -4.46 -1.20
CA GLU A 25 17.47 -5.74 -1.89
C GLU A 25 16.30 -6.72 -1.71
N PHE A 26 15.08 -6.20 -1.80
CA PHE A 26 13.84 -6.93 -1.54
C PHE A 26 13.66 -8.14 -2.46
N PHE A 27 13.83 -7.94 -3.77
CA PHE A 27 13.82 -9.05 -4.73
C PHE A 27 15.20 -9.67 -4.87
N ARG A 28 15.22 -10.96 -5.17
CA ARG A 28 16.44 -11.61 -5.63
C ARG A 28 16.96 -10.91 -6.88
N LYS A 29 18.29 -10.75 -6.97
CA LYS A 29 18.96 -9.98 -8.03
C LYS A 29 18.63 -10.47 -9.44
N ASP A 30 18.50 -11.79 -9.62
CA ASP A 30 18.12 -12.41 -10.89
C ASP A 30 16.74 -11.93 -11.37
N TYR A 31 15.77 -11.93 -10.45
CA TYR A 31 14.40 -11.55 -10.75
C TYR A 31 14.27 -10.04 -10.97
N PHE A 32 14.93 -9.24 -10.12
CA PHE A 32 14.97 -7.79 -10.27
C PHE A 32 15.56 -7.37 -11.63
N GLN A 33 16.64 -8.03 -12.07
CA GLN A 33 17.24 -7.77 -13.38
C GLN A 33 16.32 -8.18 -14.54
N ALA A 34 15.55 -9.26 -14.39
CA ALA A 34 14.57 -9.66 -15.39
C ALA A 34 13.48 -8.58 -15.56
N MET A 35 12.96 -8.01 -14.47
CA MET A 35 12.00 -6.90 -14.53
C MET A 35 12.58 -5.67 -15.25
N ILE A 36 13.82 -5.27 -14.93
CA ILE A 36 14.50 -4.16 -15.62
C ILE A 36 14.64 -4.41 -17.12
N ASN A 37 14.93 -5.65 -17.51
CA ASN A 37 15.06 -6.00 -18.92
C ASN A 37 13.71 -5.94 -19.65
N GLU A 38 12.63 -6.41 -19.02
CA GLU A 38 11.28 -6.33 -19.58
C GLU A 38 10.79 -4.89 -19.73
N LEU A 39 11.17 -3.98 -18.82
CA LEU A 39 10.82 -2.55 -18.91
C LEU A 39 11.39 -1.84 -20.15
N LYS A 40 12.41 -2.43 -20.80
CA LYS A 40 12.98 -1.92 -22.07
C LYS A 40 12.19 -2.37 -23.30
N SER A 41 11.16 -3.19 -23.13
CA SER A 41 10.36 -3.72 -24.23
C SER A 41 9.43 -2.66 -24.82
N ASP A 42 9.45 -2.53 -26.14
CA ASP A 42 8.48 -1.70 -26.89
C ASP A 42 7.05 -2.28 -26.86
N ALA A 43 6.86 -3.48 -26.32
CA ALA A 43 5.54 -4.09 -26.18
C ALA A 43 4.67 -3.41 -25.10
N ILE A 44 5.29 -2.74 -24.12
CA ILE A 44 4.57 -2.06 -23.04
C ILE A 44 3.90 -0.81 -23.60
N LYS A 45 2.58 -0.74 -23.49
CA LYS A 45 1.81 0.42 -23.87
C LYS A 45 1.78 1.40 -22.71
N TRP A 46 2.33 2.58 -22.93
CA TRP A 46 2.40 3.65 -21.93
C TRP A 46 1.31 4.70 -22.18
N ILE A 47 0.54 5.02 -21.16
CA ILE A 47 -0.57 5.97 -21.19
C ILE A 47 -0.19 7.21 -20.38
N ARG A 48 -0.17 8.38 -21.03
CA ARG A 48 0.12 9.65 -20.36
C ARG A 48 -1.03 10.01 -19.39
N ARG A 49 -0.69 10.26 -18.14
CA ARG A 49 -1.57 10.77 -17.09
C ARG A 49 -1.44 12.29 -16.99
N GLY A 50 -2.60 12.94 -16.95
CA GLY A 50 -2.76 14.36 -16.76
C GLY A 50 -4.01 14.64 -15.92
N PRO A 51 -4.58 15.86 -15.98
CA PRO A 51 -4.10 17.04 -16.73
C PRO A 51 -2.84 17.66 -16.12
N TYR A 52 -2.13 18.51 -16.89
CA TYR A 52 -0.85 19.11 -16.47
C TYR A 52 -0.93 19.95 -15.19
N ASN A 53 -2.07 20.56 -14.87
CA ASN A 53 -2.25 21.28 -13.60
C ASN A 53 -2.43 20.34 -12.39
N LYS A 54 -2.27 19.03 -12.56
CA LYS A 54 -2.27 18.03 -11.49
C LYS A 54 -1.05 17.12 -11.58
N ARG A 55 -0.77 16.59 -12.78
CA ARG A 55 0.28 15.59 -12.99
C ARG A 55 0.73 15.51 -14.44
N ASN A 56 1.91 14.93 -14.63
CA ASN A 56 2.48 14.63 -15.93
C ASN A 56 3.42 13.42 -15.79
N TYR A 57 2.91 12.22 -16.00
CA TYR A 57 3.72 10.99 -16.04
C TYR A 57 3.06 9.92 -16.89
N ASP A 58 3.75 8.83 -17.21
CA ASP A 58 3.13 7.71 -17.93
C ASP A 58 2.84 6.53 -16.99
N VAL A 59 1.75 5.81 -17.23
CA VAL A 59 1.40 4.56 -16.56
C VAL A 59 1.34 3.44 -17.59
N ALA A 60 1.82 2.25 -17.24
CA ALA A 60 1.72 1.09 -18.12
C ALA A 60 0.28 0.55 -18.16
N ASP A 61 -0.19 0.18 -19.35
CA ASP A 61 -1.36 -0.67 -19.51
C ASP A 61 -1.03 -2.08 -19.01
N VAL A 62 -1.73 -2.51 -17.96
CA VAL A 62 -1.53 -3.81 -17.30
C VAL A 62 -1.64 -4.98 -18.28
N THR A 63 -2.50 -4.87 -19.30
CA THR A 63 -2.70 -5.93 -20.30
C THR A 63 -1.53 -6.09 -21.26
N SER A 64 -0.63 -5.10 -21.31
CA SER A 64 0.56 -5.10 -22.15
C SER A 64 1.83 -5.54 -21.43
N LEU A 65 1.75 -5.85 -20.13
CA LEU A 65 2.91 -6.19 -19.32
C LEU A 65 3.49 -7.56 -19.71
N PRO A 66 4.82 -7.64 -19.93
CA PRO A 66 5.54 -8.90 -20.02
C PRO A 66 5.51 -9.72 -18.72
N SER A 67 6.05 -10.94 -18.76
CA SER A 67 5.85 -11.98 -17.75
C SER A 67 6.31 -11.64 -16.33
N ALA A 68 7.53 -11.13 -16.14
CA ALA A 68 8.08 -10.82 -14.83
C ALA A 68 7.35 -9.63 -14.19
N LEU A 69 6.99 -8.61 -14.98
CA LEU A 69 6.18 -7.48 -14.52
C LEU A 69 4.74 -7.89 -14.21
N LYS A 70 4.14 -8.81 -14.98
CA LYS A 70 2.82 -9.36 -14.68
C LYS A 70 2.83 -10.15 -13.37
N THR A 71 3.87 -10.94 -13.16
CA THR A 71 4.07 -11.69 -11.91
C THR A 71 4.32 -10.76 -10.72
N LEU A 72 4.99 -9.61 -10.91
CA LEU A 72 5.14 -8.57 -9.89
C LEU A 72 3.76 -8.04 -9.43
N VAL A 73 2.88 -7.73 -10.38
CA VAL A 73 1.51 -7.28 -10.10
C VAL A 73 0.72 -8.37 -9.37
N GLU A 74 0.78 -9.61 -9.87
CA GLU A 74 0.09 -10.75 -9.25
C GLU A 74 0.59 -11.01 -7.82
N LEU A 75 1.90 -10.87 -7.58
CA LEU A 75 2.51 -11.03 -6.26
C LEU A 75 1.97 -9.98 -5.28
N PHE A 76 2.03 -8.70 -5.62
CA PHE A 76 1.54 -7.64 -4.73
C PHE A 76 0.02 -7.64 -4.58
N GLY A 77 -0.72 -8.26 -5.52
CA GLY A 77 -2.15 -8.49 -5.38
C GLY A 77 -2.55 -9.81 -4.70
N SER A 78 -1.59 -10.59 -4.21
CA SER A 78 -1.85 -11.93 -3.67
C SER A 78 -2.03 -11.92 -2.16
N GLU A 79 -2.92 -12.78 -1.66
CA GLU A 79 -3.16 -12.98 -0.23
C GLU A 79 -1.88 -13.27 0.58
N PRO A 80 -0.93 -14.12 0.13
CA PRO A 80 0.33 -14.29 0.87
C PRO A 80 1.15 -13.01 1.02
N MET A 81 1.10 -12.10 0.03
CA MET A 81 1.76 -10.81 0.18
C MET A 81 1.03 -9.93 1.19
N PHE A 82 -0.29 -10.02 1.27
CA PHE A 82 -1.06 -9.25 2.25
C PHE A 82 -0.70 -9.69 3.67
N THR A 83 -0.59 -11.01 3.91
CA THR A 83 -0.07 -11.55 5.17
C THR A 83 1.33 -11.04 5.47
N ILE A 84 2.24 -11.06 4.49
CA ILE A 84 3.61 -10.56 4.67
C ILE A 84 3.60 -9.06 5.01
N LEU A 85 2.80 -8.25 4.33
CA LEU A 85 2.68 -6.82 4.62
C LEU A 85 2.11 -6.59 6.02
N GLY A 86 1.09 -7.34 6.43
CA GLY A 86 0.56 -7.33 7.80
C GLY A 86 1.65 -7.67 8.83
N SER A 87 2.38 -8.77 8.64
CA SER A 87 3.49 -9.15 9.54
C SER A 87 4.65 -8.15 9.55
N LEU A 88 4.90 -7.41 8.47
CA LEU A 88 5.95 -6.40 8.41
C LEU A 88 5.54 -5.05 9.02
N THR A 89 4.24 -4.80 9.18
CA THR A 89 3.72 -3.48 9.57
C THR A 89 2.95 -3.50 10.88
N GLY A 90 2.47 -4.67 11.31
CA GLY A 90 1.53 -4.80 12.43
C GLY A 90 0.12 -4.35 12.07
N LEU A 91 -0.16 -4.05 10.80
CA LEU A 91 -1.50 -3.76 10.29
C LEU A 91 -2.14 -5.09 9.87
N THR A 92 -2.44 -5.94 10.85
CA THR A 92 -3.08 -7.24 10.64
C THR A 92 -4.59 -7.12 10.74
N SER A 93 -5.30 -8.01 10.05
CA SER A 93 -6.74 -8.15 10.26
C SER A 93 -7.03 -8.65 11.66
N GLU A 94 -7.96 -8.02 12.36
CA GLU A 94 -8.31 -8.19 13.79
C GLU A 94 -8.82 -9.59 14.20
N ASN A 95 -8.22 -10.68 13.69
CA ASN A 95 -8.56 -12.04 14.09
C ASN A 95 -7.40 -12.78 14.79
N ASP A 96 -6.24 -12.14 14.99
CA ASP A 96 -5.07 -12.77 15.61
C ASP A 96 -4.72 -12.22 17.02
N ASP A 97 -5.43 -11.20 17.52
CA ASP A 97 -5.15 -10.56 18.83
C ASP A 97 -6.10 -10.99 19.98
N ASP A 98 -6.89 -12.06 19.80
CA ASP A 98 -7.85 -12.54 20.81
C ASP A 98 -7.34 -13.69 21.70
N ASP A 99 -6.03 -14.00 21.71
CA ASP A 99 -5.46 -15.01 22.60
C ASP A 99 -4.07 -14.55 23.11
N ASP A 100 -4.03 -13.76 24.18
CA ASP A 100 -3.11 -13.90 25.34
C ASP A 100 -2.90 -12.55 26.06
N ASP A 101 -3.78 -12.24 27.02
CA ASP A 101 -3.40 -11.66 28.32
C ASP A 101 -4.62 -11.67 29.28
N ASP A 102 -5.13 -12.86 29.59
CA ASP A 102 -5.96 -13.08 30.78
C ASP A 102 -5.05 -13.08 32.03
N GLU A 103 -4.77 -11.90 32.59
CA GLU A 103 -4.31 -11.82 33.99
C GLU A 103 -5.52 -11.98 34.94
N GLU A 104 -5.43 -13.04 35.73
CA GLU A 104 -6.44 -13.57 36.66
C GLU A 104 -6.97 -12.56 37.68
N GLU A 105 -8.30 -12.36 37.74
CA GLU A 105 -8.99 -12.01 39.00
C GLU A 105 -10.03 -13.08 39.38
N GLU A 106 -9.68 -13.88 40.39
CA GLU A 106 -10.59 -14.77 41.13
C GLU A 106 -11.80 -14.00 41.70
N LYS A 107 -13.04 -14.39 41.36
CA LYS A 107 -14.15 -14.40 42.34
C LYS A 107 -15.09 -15.61 42.25
N VAL A 108 -15.46 -16.04 43.44
CA VAL A 108 -16.03 -17.32 43.88
C VAL A 108 -17.55 -17.47 43.66
N TYR A 109 -17.95 -18.67 43.24
CA TYR A 109 -19.25 -19.41 43.26
C TYR A 109 -20.54 -18.80 43.88
N GLU A 110 -21.70 -19.02 43.22
CA GLU A 110 -22.72 -20.02 43.63
C GLU A 110 -23.89 -20.21 42.60
N PRO A 111 -24.70 -21.30 42.64
CA PRO A 111 -25.29 -21.94 41.45
C PRO A 111 -26.85 -21.92 41.30
N SER A 112 -27.31 -21.94 40.03
CA SER A 112 -28.51 -22.64 39.45
C SER A 112 -29.94 -22.35 39.98
N PRO A 113 -31.06 -22.46 39.19
CA PRO A 113 -31.34 -23.61 38.31
C PRO A 113 -32.13 -23.40 36.98
N LYS A 114 -32.05 -24.48 36.19
CA LYS A 114 -32.64 -24.85 34.90
C LYS A 114 -34.14 -24.53 34.68
N LYS A 115 -34.51 -24.18 33.43
CA LYS A 115 -35.72 -24.71 32.76
C LYS A 115 -35.50 -24.97 31.25
N THR A 116 -35.69 -26.22 30.89
CA THR A 116 -35.83 -26.79 29.54
C THR A 116 -37.19 -26.43 28.93
N LYS A 117 -37.25 -26.14 27.62
CA LYS A 117 -38.25 -26.71 26.69
C LYS A 117 -37.90 -26.44 25.23
N SER A 118 -38.31 -27.40 24.43
CA SER A 118 -37.84 -27.81 23.11
C SER A 118 -38.72 -27.34 21.95
N ASN A 119 -38.25 -27.68 20.73
CA ASN A 119 -38.96 -27.85 19.45
C ASN A 119 -39.05 -26.62 18.54
N THR A 120 -39.04 -26.70 17.20
CA THR A 120 -38.65 -27.69 16.17
C THR A 120 -38.92 -26.95 14.85
N THR A 121 -37.96 -27.00 13.91
CA THR A 121 -38.01 -26.80 12.44
C THR A 121 -39.15 -25.96 11.83
N VAL A 122 -38.82 -25.02 10.93
CA VAL A 122 -38.90 -25.22 9.47
C VAL A 122 -38.32 -24.03 8.71
N ASP A 123 -37.76 -24.39 7.56
CA ASP A 123 -37.02 -23.60 6.59
C ASP A 123 -37.62 -22.25 6.19
N SER A 124 -36.75 -21.26 6.10
CA SER A 124 -36.89 -20.17 5.13
C SER A 124 -35.49 -19.74 4.70
N ALA A 125 -35.16 -20.11 3.47
CA ALA A 125 -33.94 -19.79 2.78
C ALA A 125 -33.73 -18.27 2.71
N ALA A 126 -33.03 -17.72 3.69
CA ALA A 126 -32.37 -16.44 3.57
C ALA A 126 -31.04 -16.69 2.86
N SER A 127 -31.00 -16.37 1.57
CA SER A 127 -29.77 -16.19 0.80
C SER A 127 -28.89 -15.18 1.54
N SER A 128 -28.01 -15.66 2.41
CA SER A 128 -26.90 -14.92 2.97
C SER A 128 -25.96 -14.55 1.82
N LYS A 129 -26.22 -13.40 1.20
CA LYS A 129 -25.20 -12.71 0.41
C LYS A 129 -24.14 -12.28 1.42
N SER A 130 -23.08 -13.09 1.58
CA SER A 130 -21.83 -12.60 2.11
C SER A 130 -21.39 -11.48 1.17
N SER A 131 -21.52 -10.24 1.63
CA SER A 131 -20.85 -9.13 0.98
C SER A 131 -19.37 -9.30 1.27
N THR A 132 -18.68 -10.11 0.47
CA THR A 132 -17.22 -10.18 0.45
C THR A 132 -16.74 -8.78 0.06
N SER A 133 -16.36 -7.97 1.05
CA SER A 133 -15.77 -6.65 0.80
C SER A 133 -14.44 -6.91 0.09
N ALA A 134 -14.42 -6.64 -1.22
CA ALA A 134 -13.24 -6.88 -2.04
C ALA A 134 -12.01 -6.16 -1.44
N PRO A 135 -10.82 -6.76 -1.49
CA PRO A 135 -9.61 -6.15 -0.96
C PRO A 135 -9.37 -4.80 -1.62
N ARG A 136 -9.32 -3.74 -0.80
CA ARG A 136 -9.21 -2.35 -1.22
C ARG A 136 -7.75 -1.98 -1.48
N TRP A 137 -7.13 -2.64 -2.46
CA TRP A 137 -5.80 -2.27 -2.94
C TRP A 137 -5.86 -1.78 -4.39
N HIS A 138 -5.00 -0.83 -4.74
CA HIS A 138 -4.82 -0.38 -6.11
C HIS A 138 -3.34 -0.19 -6.40
N PHE A 139 -2.95 -0.24 -7.69
CA PHE A 139 -1.58 0.01 -8.08
C PHE A 139 -1.46 0.74 -9.42
N GLU A 140 -0.29 1.35 -9.64
CA GLU A 140 0.16 1.82 -10.94
C GLU A 140 1.63 1.41 -11.15
N LEU A 141 1.97 0.97 -12.36
CA LEU A 141 3.36 0.90 -12.81
C LEU A 141 3.67 2.16 -13.61
N ARG A 142 4.42 3.08 -13.01
CA ARG A 142 4.71 4.41 -13.53
C ARG A 142 6.07 4.45 -14.22
N ARG A 143 6.17 5.27 -15.25
CA ARG A 143 7.43 5.64 -15.90
C ARG A 143 7.69 7.12 -15.69
N TRP A 144 8.89 7.41 -15.19
CA TRP A 144 9.37 8.72 -14.82
C TRP A 144 10.56 9.13 -15.69
N LYS A 145 10.52 10.36 -16.19
CA LYS A 145 11.61 10.96 -17.00
C LYS A 145 11.57 12.48 -16.90
N HIS A 146 12.55 13.15 -17.50
CA HIS A 146 12.60 14.61 -17.56
C HIS A 146 11.25 15.25 -17.88
N THR A 147 10.92 16.32 -17.15
CA THR A 147 9.66 17.09 -17.17
C THR A 147 8.45 16.45 -16.45
N TYR A 148 8.60 15.26 -15.89
CA TYR A 148 7.49 14.58 -15.20
C TYR A 148 7.37 15.04 -13.75
N TYR A 149 6.15 15.00 -13.22
CA TYR A 149 5.80 15.42 -11.85
C TYR A 149 4.39 14.96 -11.45
N SER A 150 4.07 15.05 -10.16
CA SER A 150 2.71 15.20 -9.63
C SER A 150 2.67 16.38 -8.65
N LEU A 151 1.48 16.91 -8.39
CA LEU A 151 1.26 17.99 -7.44
C LEU A 151 0.46 17.46 -6.25
N SER A 152 0.61 18.07 -5.08
CA SER A 152 -0.04 17.64 -3.83
C SER A 152 -1.57 17.63 -3.83
N TYR A 153 -2.22 18.10 -4.89
CA TYR A 153 -3.66 17.99 -5.10
C TYR A 153 -4.12 16.58 -5.52
N ASP A 154 -3.25 15.56 -5.49
CA ASP A 154 -3.43 14.26 -6.15
C ASP A 154 -4.14 13.17 -5.36
N THR A 155 -4.33 13.27 -4.04
CA THR A 155 -4.70 12.08 -3.27
C THR A 155 -6.21 11.73 -3.23
N ASP A 156 -7.16 12.65 -2.95
CA ASP A 156 -8.45 12.15 -2.39
C ASP A 156 -9.75 12.50 -3.13
N ASN A 157 -9.78 12.49 -4.47
CA ASN A 157 -11.06 12.71 -5.20
C ASN A 157 -11.56 11.52 -6.03
N ASN A 158 -10.86 10.39 -6.04
CA ASN A 158 -11.34 9.19 -6.75
C ASN A 158 -12.02 8.16 -5.83
N GLU A 159 -11.90 8.27 -4.51
CA GLU A 159 -12.50 7.30 -3.57
C GLU A 159 -13.89 7.72 -3.06
N LYS A 160 -14.24 9.01 -3.13
CA LYS A 160 -15.55 9.52 -2.67
C LYS A 160 -16.71 9.34 -3.67
N ASN A 161 -16.55 8.48 -4.68
CA ASN A 161 -17.60 8.19 -5.68
C ASN A 161 -18.38 6.90 -5.41
N ASN A 162 -18.33 6.36 -4.19
CA ASN A 162 -19.34 5.42 -3.70
C ASN A 162 -20.25 6.17 -2.72
N ASN A 163 -21.31 6.80 -3.26
CA ASN A 163 -22.43 7.30 -2.47
C ASN A 163 -22.96 6.20 -1.54
N PHE A 164 -22.67 6.30 -0.24
CA PHE A 164 -23.49 5.73 0.81
C PHE A 164 -23.87 6.86 1.77
N ASN A 165 -25.17 7.15 1.76
CA ASN A 165 -25.97 7.94 2.70
C ASN A 165 -25.27 8.98 3.58
N ASP A 166 -25.48 10.25 3.25
CA ASP A 166 -25.59 11.33 4.22
C ASP A 166 -26.66 10.96 5.26
N ASN A 167 -26.27 10.38 6.38
CA ASN A 167 -26.91 10.45 7.71
C ASN A 167 -26.20 9.43 8.62
N ASP A 168 -25.23 9.88 9.41
CA ASP A 168 -25.22 9.69 10.87
C ASP A 168 -23.94 10.34 11.45
N ASP A 169 -24.12 11.08 12.54
CA ASP A 169 -23.09 11.79 13.31
C ASP A 169 -22.22 10.81 14.12
N GLU A 170 -21.60 9.84 13.45
CA GLU A 170 -20.51 9.03 14.02
C GLU A 170 -19.22 9.47 13.31
N GLU A 171 -18.20 9.85 14.07
CA GLU A 171 -16.86 10.07 13.52
C GLU A 171 -16.40 8.74 12.92
N GLU A 172 -16.65 8.53 11.61
CA GLU A 172 -16.10 7.40 10.87
C GLU A 172 -14.59 7.42 11.10
N GLU A 173 -14.11 6.40 11.82
CA GLU A 173 -12.70 6.11 11.98
C GLU A 173 -12.09 6.10 10.58
N LYS A 174 -11.20 7.05 10.31
CA LYS A 174 -10.62 7.19 8.97
C LYS A 174 -9.64 6.04 8.79
N ASP A 175 -10.00 5.12 7.91
CA ASP A 175 -9.13 4.01 7.57
C ASP A 175 -7.85 4.52 6.91
N GLY A 176 -6.71 4.28 7.54
CA GLY A 176 -5.41 4.69 7.02
C GLY A 176 -5.01 3.94 5.74
N THR A 177 -4.00 4.45 5.05
CA THR A 177 -3.48 3.85 3.81
C THR A 177 -2.03 3.41 3.97
N LEU A 178 -1.73 2.15 3.64
CA LEU A 178 -0.35 1.69 3.46
C LEU A 178 0.08 1.91 2.00
N ASP A 179 0.99 2.84 1.77
CA ASP A 179 1.67 2.99 0.50
C ASP A 179 2.87 2.03 0.40
N VAL A 180 2.94 1.29 -0.69
CA VAL A 180 4.01 0.33 -1.00
C VAL A 180 4.67 0.71 -2.32
N MET A 181 5.97 1.02 -2.30
CA MET A 181 6.68 1.55 -3.47
C MET A 181 7.99 0.80 -3.74
N LEU A 182 8.18 0.39 -5.00
CA LEU A 182 9.40 -0.22 -5.50
C LEU A 182 9.91 0.56 -6.71
N PHE A 183 11.17 0.99 -6.67
CA PHE A 183 11.82 1.66 -7.80
C PHE A 183 12.66 0.70 -8.63
N LEU A 184 12.59 0.88 -9.96
CA LEU A 184 13.32 0.08 -10.94
C LEU A 184 14.05 0.98 -11.93
N ASN A 185 15.28 0.60 -12.28
CA ASN A 185 16.14 1.32 -13.22
C ASN A 185 16.39 2.79 -12.83
N TYR A 186 16.42 3.11 -11.53
CA TYR A 186 16.87 4.43 -11.09
C TYR A 186 18.38 4.57 -11.28
N GLN A 187 18.79 5.71 -11.81
CA GLN A 187 20.19 6.06 -12.05
C GLN A 187 20.35 7.54 -11.74
N SER A 188 21.28 7.86 -10.83
CA SER A 188 21.68 9.22 -10.52
C SER A 188 23.19 9.34 -10.72
N ASP A 189 23.60 10.35 -11.50
CA ASP A 189 24.99 10.78 -11.61
C ASP A 189 25.27 12.00 -10.70
N ASP A 190 24.24 12.51 -10.02
CA ASP A 190 24.35 13.66 -9.12
C ASP A 190 24.92 13.21 -7.77
N THR A 191 25.78 14.06 -7.19
CA THR A 191 26.28 13.87 -5.82
C THR A 191 25.21 14.07 -4.76
N ASP A 192 24.12 14.76 -5.11
CA ASP A 192 22.90 14.91 -4.31
C ASP A 192 21.71 14.42 -5.13
N GLU A 193 21.18 13.27 -4.74
CA GLU A 193 20.10 12.56 -5.44
C GLU A 193 18.77 13.34 -5.45
N THR A 194 18.65 14.42 -4.67
CA THR A 194 17.43 15.24 -4.59
C THR A 194 17.44 16.47 -5.50
N GLU A 195 18.61 16.86 -6.02
CA GLU A 195 18.73 18.05 -6.87
C GLU A 195 18.09 17.83 -8.24
N GLY A 196 18.07 16.60 -8.76
CA GLY A 196 17.44 16.24 -10.02
C GLY A 196 15.90 16.13 -9.96
N GLY A 197 15.35 15.96 -8.75
CA GLY A 197 13.93 15.70 -8.51
C GLY A 197 13.52 14.25 -8.77
N GLY A 198 12.21 13.98 -8.81
CA GLY A 198 11.65 12.62 -8.98
C GLY A 198 11.46 11.87 -7.66
N ASP A 199 12.00 12.38 -6.57
CA ASP A 199 11.68 11.95 -5.21
C ASP A 199 10.22 12.24 -4.84
N ILE A 200 9.70 11.43 -3.94
CA ILE A 200 8.34 11.55 -3.40
C ILE A 200 8.42 12.34 -2.11
N VAL A 201 7.51 13.29 -1.93
CA VAL A 201 7.39 14.12 -0.75
C VAL A 201 6.03 13.87 -0.10
N TYR A 202 6.06 13.59 1.19
CA TYR A 202 4.90 13.54 2.07
C TYR A 202 4.90 14.80 2.95
N THR A 203 3.76 15.47 3.05
CA THR A 203 3.63 16.76 3.76
C THR A 203 2.25 16.88 4.39
N LEU A 204 2.14 17.61 5.50
CA LEU A 204 0.86 17.92 6.12
C LEU A 204 0.13 18.99 5.33
N LYS A 205 -1.17 18.80 5.14
CA LYS A 205 -2.03 19.73 4.43
C LYS A 205 -2.07 21.08 5.14
N ASN A 206 -1.83 22.14 4.36
CA ASN A 206 -1.77 23.54 4.83
C ASN A 206 -0.59 23.84 5.78
N GLU A 207 0.38 22.95 5.87
CA GLU A 207 1.62 23.19 6.60
C GLU A 207 2.79 23.17 5.62
N ASP A 208 3.81 23.99 5.88
CA ASP A 208 5.05 24.00 5.09
C ASP A 208 6.03 22.91 5.56
N GLU A 209 5.56 21.94 6.36
CA GLU A 209 6.36 20.88 6.93
C GLU A 209 6.37 19.63 6.03
N THR A 210 7.57 19.18 5.68
CA THR A 210 7.79 17.89 5.02
C THR A 210 7.93 16.82 6.09
N LEU A 211 7.03 15.84 6.08
CA LEU A 211 7.07 14.69 6.98
C LEU A 211 8.16 13.71 6.55
N LEU A 212 8.16 13.34 5.28
CA LEU A 212 9.01 12.29 4.73
C LEU A 212 9.36 12.56 3.28
N ARG A 213 10.58 12.20 2.89
CA ARG A 213 11.04 12.20 1.51
C ARG A 213 11.53 10.81 1.12
N VAL A 214 10.97 10.24 0.06
CA VAL A 214 11.39 8.96 -0.49
C VAL A 214 12.22 9.22 -1.75
N ILE A 215 13.51 8.95 -1.64
CA ILE A 215 14.43 9.03 -2.78
C ILE A 215 14.38 7.69 -3.52
N PRO A 216 14.22 7.67 -4.86
CA PRO A 216 14.20 6.44 -5.61
C PRO A 216 15.47 5.61 -5.39
N ASP A 217 15.29 4.34 -5.03
CA ASP A 217 16.38 3.43 -4.71
C ASP A 217 16.07 2.05 -5.27
N ASN A 218 16.97 1.51 -6.09
CA ASN A 218 16.71 0.28 -6.82
C ASN A 218 16.57 -0.91 -5.89
N ASN A 219 15.57 -1.74 -6.15
CA ASN A 219 15.32 -2.97 -5.39
C ASN A 219 15.07 -2.72 -3.89
N SER A 220 14.66 -1.51 -3.53
CA SER A 220 14.25 -1.15 -2.18
C SER A 220 12.73 -1.00 -2.13
N LEU A 221 12.06 -1.82 -1.31
CA LEU A 221 10.62 -1.71 -1.06
C LEU A 221 10.39 -0.73 0.08
N ASN A 222 9.66 0.36 -0.18
CA ASN A 222 9.32 1.36 0.82
C ASN A 222 7.88 1.11 1.27
N LEU A 223 7.65 1.06 2.58
CA LEU A 223 6.35 0.93 3.23
C LEU A 223 6.10 2.20 4.03
N ILE A 224 4.98 2.88 3.80
CA ILE A 224 4.67 4.15 4.45
C ILE A 224 3.19 4.15 4.82
N TYR A 225 2.89 4.29 6.11
CA TYR A 225 1.52 4.45 6.58
C TYR A 225 1.11 5.93 6.54
N ARG A 226 -0.08 6.19 6.00
CA ARG A 226 -0.75 7.49 6.06
C ARG A 226 -2.00 7.32 6.91
N GLU A 227 -2.00 7.95 8.09
CA GLU A 227 -3.11 7.84 9.05
C GLU A 227 -4.38 8.53 8.57
N ASP A 228 -4.29 9.64 7.83
CA ASP A 228 -5.47 10.35 7.34
C ASP A 228 -5.26 11.12 6.01
N ASP A 229 -6.37 11.68 5.50
CA ASP A 229 -6.47 12.56 4.33
C ASP A 229 -5.67 13.89 4.46
N ASN A 230 -5.05 14.19 5.61
CA ASN A 230 -4.23 15.39 5.77
C ASN A 230 -2.79 15.18 5.31
N VAL A 231 -2.34 13.94 5.11
CA VAL A 231 -1.02 13.66 4.54
C VAL A 231 -1.09 13.68 3.01
N LEU A 232 -0.54 14.74 2.41
CA LEU A 232 -0.44 14.89 0.96
C LEU A 232 0.83 14.23 0.43
N LYS A 233 0.72 13.57 -0.72
CA LYS A 233 1.83 12.92 -1.43
C LYS A 233 2.01 13.50 -2.82
N PHE A 234 3.25 13.80 -3.22
CA PHE A 234 3.55 14.17 -4.61
C PHE A 234 5.00 13.84 -5.01
N ASN A 235 5.25 13.70 -6.31
CA ASN A 235 6.56 13.51 -6.90
C ASN A 235 7.12 14.85 -7.38
N LYS A 236 8.29 15.23 -6.88
CA LYS A 236 8.97 16.47 -7.27
C LYS A 236 9.29 16.46 -8.77
N TYR A 237 9.20 17.64 -9.39
CA TYR A 237 9.51 17.82 -10.81
C TYR A 237 10.92 17.34 -11.17
N ILE A 238 10.98 16.47 -12.18
CA ILE A 238 12.24 15.91 -12.72
C ILE A 238 12.85 16.92 -13.69
N ASN A 239 13.93 17.56 -13.27
CA ASN A 239 14.60 18.59 -14.06
C ASN A 239 15.63 18.01 -15.03
N HIS A 240 16.40 18.89 -15.68
CA HIS A 240 17.29 18.55 -16.79
C HIS A 240 18.51 17.71 -16.36
N ARG A 241 18.80 17.60 -15.06
CA ARG A 241 19.87 16.74 -14.56
C ARG A 241 19.58 15.26 -14.82
N HIS A 242 18.31 14.87 -14.88
CA HIS A 242 17.87 13.53 -15.32
C HIS A 242 17.45 13.48 -16.80
N ALA A 243 17.96 14.38 -17.66
CA ALA A 243 17.52 14.48 -19.07
C ALA A 243 17.58 13.16 -19.86
N ASN A 244 18.57 12.31 -19.55
CA ASN A 244 18.80 11.04 -20.27
C ASN A 244 18.34 9.81 -19.49
N ASN A 245 17.80 9.99 -18.28
CA ASN A 245 17.45 8.89 -17.40
C ASN A 245 15.94 8.67 -17.40
N THR A 246 15.55 7.40 -17.45
CA THR A 246 14.17 6.95 -17.27
C THR A 246 14.18 5.90 -16.19
N PHE A 247 13.36 6.09 -15.18
CA PHE A 247 13.17 5.11 -14.12
C PHE A 247 11.68 4.78 -13.99
N TYR A 248 11.42 3.74 -13.24
CA TYR A 248 10.09 3.19 -13.08
C TYR A 248 9.77 3.02 -11.60
N GLU A 249 8.50 3.09 -11.29
CA GLU A 249 7.98 2.95 -9.94
C GLU A 249 6.78 2.01 -10.03
N PHE A 250 6.83 0.88 -9.33
CA PHE A 250 5.62 0.18 -8.95
C PHE A 250 5.14 0.82 -7.65
N CYS A 251 3.96 1.43 -7.66
CA CYS A 251 3.34 1.98 -6.46
C CYS A 251 1.98 1.33 -6.25
N ALA A 252 1.74 0.85 -5.04
CA ALA A 252 0.46 0.33 -4.60
C ALA A 252 0.03 1.04 -3.32
N SER A 253 -1.28 1.12 -3.13
CA SER A 253 -1.89 1.59 -1.89
C SER A 253 -2.85 0.51 -1.42
N TYR A 254 -2.75 0.15 -0.15
CA TYR A 254 -3.60 -0.82 0.51
C TYR A 254 -4.42 -0.08 1.57
N LEU A 255 -5.73 -0.20 1.47
CA LEU A 255 -6.68 0.34 2.43
C LEU A 255 -7.21 -0.82 3.27
N ASP A 256 -7.56 -0.51 4.51
CA ASP A 256 -8.27 -1.41 5.42
C ASP A 256 -7.55 -2.78 5.56
N LEU A 257 -6.22 -2.76 5.78
CA LEU A 257 -5.44 -4.00 5.94
C LEU A 257 -5.95 -4.85 7.13
N ASP A 258 -6.48 -4.17 8.14
CA ASP A 258 -7.18 -4.69 9.31
C ASP A 258 -8.55 -5.32 8.99
N LYS A 259 -9.16 -5.01 7.85
CA LYS A 259 -10.47 -5.53 7.44
C LYS A 259 -10.37 -6.56 6.31
N LEU A 260 -9.17 -7.01 5.96
CA LEU A 260 -8.96 -8.10 5.01
C LEU A 260 -9.43 -9.44 5.59
N LYS A 261 -10.72 -9.72 5.43
CA LYS A 261 -11.29 -11.03 5.76
C LYS A 261 -10.61 -12.12 4.91
N ILE A 262 -10.06 -13.11 5.59
CA ILE A 262 -9.66 -14.39 5.02
C ILE A 262 -10.95 -15.21 4.85
N ASP A 263 -11.39 -15.41 3.61
CA ASP A 263 -12.51 -16.31 3.27
C ASP A 263 -12.04 -17.78 3.13
#